data_AF-A0A7R9KSE7-F1
#
_entry.id   AF-A0A7R9KSE7-F1
#
_cell.length_a   1.000
_cell.length_b   1.000
_cell.length_c   1.000
_cell.angle_alpha   90.00
_cell.angle_beta   90.00
_cell.angle_gamma   90.00
#
_symmetry.space_group_name_H-M   'P 1'
#
loop_
_entity.id
_entity.type
_entity.pdbx_description
1 polymer ?
#
loop_
_entity_poly.entity_id
_entity_poly.type
_entity_poly.pdbx_seq_one_letter_code
_entity_poly.pdbx_strand_id
1 'polypeptide(L)'
;MLFNGQTIGVDTDQTSGFLVASLKRSCKTLTDGFLRRPAAEKFSAAGLRKNPSLIPLFFFAGLGGVWAGYYLLRLATRNPDVCWNKKGNPEPWQEYDKKQYKFWSQIDHVNYEHPRPRF
;
A
#
# COMPACT_ATOMS: atom_id res chain seq x y z
N MET A 1 -44.09 -33.40 -54.82
CA MET A 1 -44.98 -32.71 -53.86
C MET A 1 -44.91 -33.50 -52.56
N LEU A 2 -44.78 -33.02 -51.32
CA LEU A 2 -44.53 -31.74 -50.64
C LEU A 2 -44.05 -32.12 -49.21
N PHE A 3 -43.29 -31.23 -48.58
CA PHE A 3 -42.70 -31.29 -47.23
C PHE A 3 -43.71 -31.45 -46.08
N ASN A 4 -43.30 -32.06 -44.95
CA ASN A 4 -43.23 -31.46 -43.58
C ASN A 4 -43.41 -32.48 -42.44
N GLY A 5 -42.55 -32.42 -41.40
CA GLY A 5 -42.96 -32.85 -40.06
C GLY A 5 -41.98 -33.58 -39.13
N GLN A 6 -40.65 -33.44 -39.23
CA GLN A 6 -39.75 -33.85 -38.13
C GLN A 6 -39.66 -32.72 -37.09
N THR A 7 -40.33 -32.89 -35.94
CA THR A 7 -40.14 -32.03 -34.78
C THR A 7 -38.92 -32.50 -33.98
N ILE A 8 -37.80 -31.82 -34.19
CA ILE A 8 -36.57 -31.88 -33.40
C ILE A 8 -36.85 -31.16 -32.07
N GLY A 9 -37.32 -31.89 -31.06
CA GLY A 9 -37.33 -31.42 -29.68
C GLY A 9 -35.90 -31.50 -29.13
N VAL A 10 -35.14 -30.43 -29.25
CA VAL A 10 -33.83 -30.28 -28.61
C VAL A 10 -34.08 -30.18 -27.11
N ASP A 11 -33.64 -31.17 -26.34
CA ASP A 11 -33.64 -31.16 -24.88
C ASP A 11 -32.76 -30.02 -24.33
N THR A 12 -33.34 -28.82 -24.26
CA THR A 12 -32.71 -27.60 -23.77
C THR A 12 -32.44 -27.61 -22.26
N ASP A 13 -32.96 -28.60 -21.52
CA ASP A 13 -32.73 -28.76 -20.07
C ASP A 13 -31.52 -29.67 -19.73
N GLN A 14 -31.27 -30.74 -20.47
CA GLN A 14 -30.17 -31.68 -20.16
C GLN A 14 -28.79 -31.16 -20.61
N THR A 15 -28.76 -30.45 -21.73
CA THR A 15 -27.53 -29.88 -22.32
C THR A 15 -27.06 -28.62 -21.59
N SER A 16 -27.98 -27.78 -21.11
CA SER A 16 -27.67 -26.56 -20.37
C SER A 16 -27.09 -26.85 -18.98
N GLY A 17 -27.59 -27.87 -18.27
CA GLY A 17 -27.07 -28.28 -16.96
C GLY A 17 -25.62 -28.79 -17.01
N PHE A 18 -25.28 -29.59 -18.01
CA PHE A 18 -23.90 -30.11 -18.17
C PHE A 18 -22.91 -29.01 -18.56
N LEU A 19 -23.32 -28.09 -19.44
CA LEU A 19 -22.49 -26.94 -19.83
C LEU A 19 -22.31 -25.94 -18.68
N VAL A 20 -23.34 -25.65 -17.90
CA VAL A 20 -23.25 -24.77 -16.72
C VAL A 20 -22.42 -25.44 -15.60
N ALA A 21 -22.53 -26.76 -15.43
CA ALA A 21 -21.68 -27.50 -14.48
C ALA A 21 -20.22 -27.57 -14.95
N SER A 22 -19.97 -27.73 -16.25
CA SER A 22 -18.63 -27.71 -16.85
C SER A 22 -18.00 -26.32 -16.78
N LEU A 23 -18.78 -25.25 -17.01
CA LEU A 23 -18.35 -23.86 -16.84
C LEU A 23 -18.10 -23.51 -15.38
N LYS A 24 -18.94 -23.94 -14.43
CA LYS A 24 -18.67 -23.74 -12.99
C LYS A 24 -17.46 -24.53 -12.51
N ARG A 25 -17.25 -25.74 -13.02
CA ARG A 25 -16.08 -26.55 -12.68
C ARG A 25 -14.82 -25.94 -13.28
N SER A 26 -14.86 -25.49 -14.52
CA SER A 26 -13.79 -24.77 -15.22
C SER A 26 -13.43 -23.45 -14.54
N CYS A 27 -14.45 -22.65 -14.16
CA CYS A 27 -14.26 -21.40 -13.43
C CYS A 27 -13.62 -21.61 -12.06
N LYS A 28 -14.00 -22.68 -11.32
CA LYS A 28 -13.36 -23.04 -10.05
C LYS A 28 -11.90 -23.44 -10.22
N THR A 29 -11.56 -24.28 -11.20
CA THR A 29 -10.15 -24.64 -11.45
C THR A 29 -9.31 -23.46 -11.93
N LEU A 30 -9.91 -22.47 -12.60
CA LEU A 30 -9.22 -21.27 -13.06
C LEU A 30 -8.96 -20.29 -11.91
N THR A 31 -9.92 -20.14 -10.99
CA THR A 31 -9.71 -19.39 -9.75
C THR A 31 -8.71 -20.09 -8.83
N ASP A 32 -8.81 -21.41 -8.66
CA ASP A 32 -7.94 -22.17 -7.73
C ASP A 32 -6.50 -22.31 -8.25
N GLY A 33 -6.29 -22.35 -9.58
CA GLY A 33 -4.95 -22.41 -10.19
C GLY A 33 -4.22 -21.07 -10.27
N PHE A 34 -4.96 -19.96 -10.38
CA PHE A 34 -4.39 -18.61 -10.33
C PHE A 34 -4.12 -18.16 -8.89
N LEU A 35 -5.03 -18.48 -7.95
CA LEU A 35 -4.87 -18.18 -6.53
C LEU A 35 -3.81 -19.06 -5.84
N ARG A 36 -3.37 -20.16 -6.48
CA ARG A 36 -2.27 -21.02 -6.01
C ARG A 36 -0.97 -20.80 -6.80
N ARG A 37 -0.63 -19.54 -7.11
CA ARG A 37 0.72 -19.20 -7.59
C ARG A 37 1.65 -19.05 -6.37
N PRO A 38 2.69 -19.89 -6.17
CA PRO A 38 3.65 -19.75 -5.08
C PRO A 38 4.64 -18.60 -5.32
N ALA A 39 4.14 -17.42 -5.72
CA ALA A 39 4.97 -16.21 -5.80
C ALA A 39 5.54 -15.83 -4.41
N ALA A 40 4.82 -16.21 -3.35
CA ALA A 40 5.16 -15.93 -1.95
C ALA A 40 6.29 -16.81 -1.38
N GLU A 41 6.70 -17.91 -2.05
CA GLU A 41 7.72 -18.82 -1.48
C GLU A 41 9.07 -18.12 -1.27
N LYS A 42 9.40 -17.18 -2.17
CA LYS A 42 10.63 -16.36 -2.07
C LYS A 42 10.55 -15.27 -1.01
N PHE A 43 9.34 -14.89 -0.60
CA PHE A 43 9.09 -13.91 0.47
C PHE A 43 8.97 -14.56 1.86
N SER A 44 8.91 -15.90 1.93
CA SER A 44 8.91 -16.66 3.19
C SER A 44 10.32 -16.72 3.78
N ALA A 45 10.42 -16.67 5.12
CA ALA A 45 11.69 -16.73 5.87
C ALA A 45 12.55 -17.96 5.52
N ALA A 46 11.91 -19.07 5.13
CA ALA A 46 12.59 -20.28 4.67
C ALA A 46 13.19 -20.12 3.25
N GLY A 47 12.58 -19.31 2.38
CA GLY A 47 13.07 -19.01 1.02
C GLY A 47 14.23 -18.01 1.02
N LEU A 48 14.23 -17.07 1.97
CA LEU A 48 15.26 -16.04 2.10
C LEU A 48 16.61 -16.60 2.56
N ARG A 49 16.59 -17.66 3.38
CA ARG A 49 17.82 -18.36 3.84
C ARG A 49 18.48 -19.21 2.76
N LYS A 50 17.72 -19.68 1.76
CA LYS A 50 18.24 -20.53 0.67
C LYS A 50 18.99 -19.74 -0.41
N ASN A 51 18.77 -18.43 -0.51
CA ASN A 51 19.34 -17.58 -1.55
C ASN A 51 19.96 -16.30 -0.96
N PRO A 52 21.28 -16.26 -0.68
CA PRO A 52 21.92 -15.14 -0.02
C PRO A 52 21.87 -13.83 -0.83
N SER A 53 21.73 -13.92 -2.16
CA SER A 53 21.62 -12.77 -3.05
C SER A 53 20.35 -11.94 -2.87
N LEU A 54 19.31 -12.47 -2.21
CA LEU A 54 18.04 -11.76 -2.01
C LEU A 54 18.06 -10.85 -0.77
N ILE A 55 18.94 -11.12 0.21
CA ILE A 55 19.07 -10.36 1.45
C ILE A 55 19.32 -8.86 1.22
N PRO A 56 20.28 -8.42 0.37
CA PRO A 56 20.51 -6.99 0.15
C PRO A 56 19.33 -6.29 -0.52
N LEU A 57 18.59 -6.98 -1.39
CA LEU A 57 17.42 -6.40 -2.06
C LEU A 57 16.29 -6.10 -1.05
N PHE A 58 15.97 -7.06 -0.18
CA PHE A 58 14.98 -6.85 0.88
C PHE A 58 15.45 -5.87 1.93
N PHE A 59 16.75 -5.79 2.20
CA PHE A 59 17.31 -4.80 3.09
C PHE A 59 17.05 -3.38 2.59
N PHE A 60 17.36 -3.06 1.33
CA PHE A 60 17.10 -1.71 0.79
C PHE A 60 15.61 -1.43 0.61
N ALA A 61 14.80 -2.42 0.25
CA ALA A 61 13.35 -2.26 0.16
C ALA A 61 12.70 -2.01 1.54
N GLY A 62 13.10 -2.79 2.55
CA GLY A 62 12.65 -2.64 3.93
C GLY A 62 13.15 -1.35 4.55
N LEU A 63 14.43 -1.02 4.37
CA LEU A 63 15.03 0.23 4.82
C LEU A 63 14.32 1.41 4.16
N GLY A 64 14.06 1.37 2.84
CA GLY A 64 13.31 2.41 2.14
C GLY A 64 11.89 2.60 2.69
N GLY A 65 11.16 1.51 2.94
CA GLY A 65 9.81 1.56 3.52
C GLY A 65 9.78 2.12 4.94
N VAL A 66 10.69 1.65 5.80
CA VAL A 66 10.83 2.15 7.18
C VAL A 66 11.29 3.61 7.17
N TRP A 67 12.20 4.00 6.27
CA TRP A 67 12.69 5.37 6.16
C TRP A 67 11.61 6.34 5.68
N ALA A 68 10.79 5.92 4.73
CA ALA A 68 9.63 6.68 4.27
C ALA A 68 8.60 6.87 5.41
N GLY A 69 8.29 5.80 6.16
CA GLY A 69 7.40 5.87 7.32
C GLY A 69 7.96 6.75 8.44
N TYR A 70 9.25 6.63 8.74
CA TYR A 70 9.94 7.47 9.71
C TYR A 70 9.89 8.95 9.32
N TYR A 71 10.15 9.27 8.05
CA TYR A 71 10.10 10.65 7.57
C TYR A 71 8.68 11.23 7.66
N LEU A 72 7.66 10.44 7.31
CA LEU A 72 6.27 10.85 7.44
C LEU A 72 5.87 11.11 8.90
N LEU A 73 6.28 10.25 9.84
CA LEU A 73 6.04 10.45 11.28
C LEU A 73 6.76 11.70 11.80
N ARG A 74 8.00 11.94 11.34
CA ARG A 74 8.75 13.15 11.67
C ARG A 74 8.07 14.41 11.14
N LEU A 75 7.58 14.38 9.89
CA LEU A 75 6.80 15.48 9.29
C LEU A 75 5.55 15.74 10.11
N ALA A 76 4.80 14.68 10.44
CA ALA A 76 3.54 14.79 11.16
C ALA A 76 3.72 15.45 12.55
N THR A 77 4.82 15.20 13.25
CA THR A 77 5.04 15.69 14.63
C THR A 77 5.77 17.02 14.73
N ARG A 78 6.53 17.43 13.71
CA ARG A 78 7.37 18.64 13.74
C ARG A 78 6.92 19.74 12.78
N ASN A 79 5.89 19.51 11.98
CA ASN A 79 5.35 20.53 11.08
C ASN A 79 4.46 21.53 11.86
N PRO A 80 4.70 22.86 11.76
CA PRO A 80 3.83 23.86 12.40
C PRO A 80 2.38 23.85 11.90
N ASP A 81 2.12 23.33 10.68
CA ASP A 81 0.76 23.22 10.14
C ASP A 81 -0.06 22.10 10.79
N VAL A 82 0.59 21.17 11.52
CA VAL A 82 -0.04 20.00 12.10
C VAL A 82 -0.04 20.12 13.63
N CYS A 83 -1.10 20.73 14.15
CA CYS A 83 -1.33 20.86 15.60
C CYS A 83 -2.05 19.64 16.17
N TRP A 84 -1.32 18.77 16.89
CA TRP A 84 -1.88 17.64 17.64
C TRP A 84 -2.57 18.07 18.95
N ASN A 85 -2.09 19.16 19.56
CA ASN A 85 -2.67 19.71 20.78
C ASN A 85 -3.56 20.92 20.47
N LYS A 86 -4.86 20.67 20.26
CA LYS A 86 -5.85 21.71 19.91
C LYS A 86 -6.44 22.47 21.09
N LYS A 87 -6.22 22.00 22.33
CA LYS A 87 -6.92 22.52 23.53
C LYS A 87 -6.00 23.02 24.65
N GLY A 88 -4.75 22.56 24.73
CA GLY A 88 -3.85 22.90 25.84
C GLY A 88 -2.97 24.14 25.61
N ASN A 89 -2.84 24.62 24.37
CA ASN A 89 -2.04 25.79 24.06
C ASN A 89 -2.81 26.72 23.10
N PRO A 90 -3.46 27.79 23.61
CA PRO A 90 -4.22 28.73 22.77
C PRO A 90 -3.32 29.53 21.81
N GLU A 91 -2.01 29.56 22.06
CA GLU A 91 -1.02 30.26 21.25
C GLU A 91 0.07 29.30 20.71
N PRO A 92 -0.25 28.48 19.69
CA PRO A 92 0.68 27.48 19.16
C PRO A 92 2.00 28.09 18.66
N TRP A 93 2.00 29.36 18.21
CA TRP A 93 3.19 30.04 17.70
C TRP A 93 4.28 30.25 18.76
N GLN A 94 3.94 30.37 20.05
CA GLN A 94 4.94 30.53 21.12
C GLN A 94 5.87 29.31 21.23
N GLU A 95 5.35 28.11 20.93
CA GLU A 95 6.12 26.88 21.00
C GLU A 95 7.12 26.76 19.84
N TYR A 96 6.86 27.42 18.71
CA TYR A 96 7.67 27.31 17.49
C TYR A 96 8.71 28.42 17.32
N ASP A 97 8.68 29.49 18.13
CA ASP A 97 9.57 30.66 18.00
C ASP A 97 11.06 30.29 18.01
N LYS A 98 11.47 29.41 18.94
CA LYS A 98 12.87 28.96 19.07
C LYS A 98 13.12 27.54 18.55
N LYS A 99 12.10 26.86 18.02
CA LYS A 99 12.21 25.46 17.58
C LYS A 99 12.67 25.38 16.13
N GLN A 100 13.70 24.57 15.91
CA GLN A 100 14.17 24.26 14.58
C GLN A 100 13.25 23.24 13.90
N TYR A 101 12.50 23.69 12.89
CA TYR A 101 11.64 22.85 12.05
C TYR A 101 12.40 22.20 10.89
N LYS A 102 13.42 22.89 10.35
CA LYS A 102 14.25 22.40 9.24
C LYS A 102 15.18 21.29 9.73
N PHE A 103 15.29 20.21 8.94
CA PHE A 103 16.18 19.09 9.29
C PHE A 103 17.64 19.53 9.44
N TRP A 104 18.03 20.54 8.68
CA TRP A 104 19.33 21.18 8.76
C TRP A 104 19.18 22.69 8.74
N SER A 105 19.85 23.36 9.66
CA SER A 105 20.10 24.81 9.62
C SER A 105 21.49 25.07 10.18
N GLN A 106 22.11 26.12 9.68
CA GLN A 106 23.44 26.57 10.12
C GLN A 106 23.33 27.65 11.22
N ILE A 107 22.09 27.95 11.63
CA ILE A 107 21.74 29.06 12.51
C ILE A 107 21.27 28.49 13.84
N ASP A 108 21.82 29.01 14.93
CA ASP A 108 21.46 28.61 16.28
C ASP A 108 20.12 29.22 16.71
N HIS A 109 19.01 28.57 16.37
CA HIS A 109 17.65 29.06 16.65
C HIS A 109 17.35 29.34 18.13
N VAL A 110 18.12 28.76 19.06
CA VAL A 110 17.96 29.01 20.51
C VAL A 110 18.46 30.41 20.90
N ASN A 111 19.57 30.84 20.29
CA ASN A 111 20.27 32.09 20.61
C ASN A 111 20.08 33.18 19.56
N TYR A 112 19.46 32.85 18.42
CA TYR A 112 19.28 33.76 17.31
C TYR A 112 18.08 34.68 17.55
N GLU A 113 18.34 35.95 17.84
CA GLU A 113 17.31 36.98 17.81
C GLU A 113 17.18 37.55 16.39
N HIS A 114 15.96 37.63 15.88
CA HIS A 114 15.70 38.32 14.62
C HIS A 114 15.90 39.83 14.83
N PRO A 115 16.93 40.47 14.22
CA PRO A 115 17.08 41.90 14.33
C PRO A 115 15.86 42.55 13.69
N ARG A 116 15.05 43.24 14.50
CA ARG A 116 13.88 43.97 13.99
C ARG A 116 14.39 45.04 13.00
N PRO A 117 13.81 45.13 11.79
CA PRO A 117 14.19 46.17 10.85
C PRO A 117 13.92 47.54 11.49
N ARG A 118 14.92 48.42 11.49
CA ARG A 118 14.74 49.81 11.93
C ARG A 118 14.13 50.58 10.76
N PHE A 119 13.01 51.24 11.01
CA PHE A 119 12.36 52.17 10.09
C PHE A 119 12.91 53.58 10.29
#